data_AF-A0A2D6RFN5-F1
#
_entry.id   AF-A0A2D6RFN5-F1
#
_cell.length_a   1.000
_cell.length_b   1.000
_cell.length_c   1.000
_cell.angle_alpha   90.00
_cell.angle_beta   90.00
_cell.angle_gamma   90.00
#
_symmetry.space_group_name_H-M   'P 1'
#
loop_
_entity.id
_entity.type
_entity.pdbx_description
1 polymer ?
#
loop_
_entity_poly.entity_id
_entity_poly.type
_entity_poly.pdbx_seq_one_letter_code
_entity_poly.pdbx_strand_id
1 'polypeptide(L)'
;MAAKSKKLVDEALSNIRSDRDLANQFIEDVKTRIVADKALPEHVGQVLAKYLEVLQKSNEQLVKVATLVDKNEPKEEDQDLTKEEIKELMRKAKEEE
;
A
#
# COMPACT_ATOMS: atom_id res chain seq x y z
N MET A 1 11.48 1.67 -17.26
CA MET A 1 10.46 2.41 -16.46
C MET A 1 9.90 1.55 -15.33
N ALA A 2 9.38 0.34 -15.59
CA ALA A 2 8.79 -0.54 -14.57
C ALA A 2 9.69 -0.85 -13.35
N ALA A 3 10.97 -1.17 -13.56
CA ALA A 3 11.90 -1.48 -12.46
C ALA A 3 12.16 -0.31 -11.51
N LYS A 4 12.12 0.94 -12.00
CA LYS A 4 12.30 2.15 -11.17
C LYS A 4 11.04 2.42 -10.34
N SER A 5 9.85 2.18 -10.92
CA SER A 5 8.59 2.30 -10.20
C SER A 5 8.47 1.27 -9.07
N LYS A 6 8.86 0.01 -9.32
CA LYS A 6 8.89 -1.04 -8.29
C LYS A 6 9.83 -0.70 -7.13
N LYS A 7 11.05 -0.22 -7.41
CA LYS A 7 11.99 0.24 -6.37
C LYS A 7 11.43 1.37 -5.50
N LEU A 8 10.74 2.34 -6.11
CA LEU A 8 10.13 3.45 -5.37
C LEU A 8 8.95 2.99 -4.50
N VAL A 9 8.19 1.99 -4.95
CA VAL A 9 7.13 1.37 -4.15
C VAL A 9 7.71 0.61 -2.95
N ASP A 10 8.77 -0.17 -3.17
CA ASP A 10 9.45 -0.91 -2.09
C ASP A 10 10.06 0.05 -1.04
N GLU A 11 10.68 1.15 -1.49
CA GLU A 11 11.21 2.21 -0.63
C GLU A 11 10.09 2.91 0.16
N ALA A 12 8.98 3.25 -0.50
CA ALA A 12 7.83 3.85 0.17
C ALA A 12 7.22 2.91 1.23
N LEU A 13 7.09 1.61 0.92
CA LEU A 13 6.61 0.61 1.87
C LEU A 13 7.57 0.46 3.06
N SER A 14 8.88 0.48 2.83
CA SER A 14 9.88 0.45 3.90
C SER A 14 9.74 1.65 4.82
N ASN A 15 9.60 2.86 4.27
CA ASN A 15 9.45 4.09 5.05
C ASN A 15 8.16 4.07 5.87
N ILE A 16 7.04 3.68 5.25
CA ILE A 16 5.74 3.51 5.92
C ILE A 16 5.85 2.56 7.12
N ARG A 17 6.55 1.43 6.96
CA ARG A 17 6.74 0.45 8.03
C ARG A 17 7.59 1.00 9.17
N SER A 18 8.74 1.61 8.86
CA SER A 18 9.61 2.23 9.86
C SER A 18 8.90 3.31 10.67
N ASP A 19 8.11 4.17 10.02
CA ASP A 19 7.35 5.23 10.70
C ASP A 19 6.30 4.65 11.67
N ARG A 20 5.64 3.54 11.27
CA ARG A 20 4.67 2.85 12.13
C ARG A 20 5.33 2.21 13.33
N ASP A 21 6.48 1.57 13.13
CA ASP A 21 7.22 0.92 14.21
C ASP A 21 7.64 1.94 15.25
N LEU A 22 8.18 3.09 14.83
CA LEU A 22 8.55 4.18 15.72
C LEU A 22 7.34 4.74 16.50
N ALA A 23 6.22 4.96 15.81
CA ALA A 23 5.01 5.45 16.44
C ALA A 23 4.43 4.44 17.46
N ASN A 24 4.47 3.14 17.13
CA ASN A 24 4.02 2.09 18.03
C ASN A 24 4.88 1.97 19.28
N GLN A 25 6.22 2.02 19.14
CA GLN A 25 7.15 2.04 20.27
C GLN A 25 6.82 3.19 21.23
N PHE A 26 6.60 4.39 20.68
CA PHE A 26 6.26 5.54 21.50
C PHE A 26 4.89 5.40 22.20
N ILE A 27 3.89 4.88 21.49
CA ILE A 27 2.57 4.62 22.08
C ILE A 27 2.69 3.60 23.22
N GLU A 28 3.52 2.57 23.08
CA GLU A 28 3.75 1.55 24.11
C GLU A 28 4.47 2.11 25.34
N ASP A 29 5.48 2.96 25.14
CA ASP A 29 6.15 3.70 26.21
C ASP A 29 5.18 4.57 27.00
N VAL A 30 4.30 5.27 26.29
CA VAL A 30 3.26 6.10 26.89
C VAL A 30 2.26 5.23 27.67
N LYS A 31 1.76 4.14 27.09
CA LYS A 31 0.85 3.19 27.75
C LYS A 31 1.44 2.65 29.06
N THR A 32 2.70 2.24 29.03
CA THR A 32 3.40 1.75 30.24
C THR A 32 3.45 2.80 31.34
N ARG A 33 3.67 4.07 30.99
CA ARG A 33 3.66 5.18 31.96
C ARG A 33 2.27 5.47 32.53
N ILE A 34 1.21 5.39 31.70
CA ILE A 34 -0.17 5.54 32.16
C ILE A 34 -0.52 4.44 33.18
N VAL A 35 -0.22 3.18 32.83
CA VAL A 35 -0.55 2.00 33.63
C VAL A 35 0.20 1.99 34.97
N ALA A 36 1.41 2.55 35.03
CA ALA A 36 2.20 2.66 36.24
C ALA A 36 1.70 3.73 37.25
N ASP A 37 0.49 4.26 37.06
CA ASP A 37 -0.16 5.28 37.90
C ASP A 37 0.68 6.58 38.07
N LYS A 38 1.64 6.77 37.15
CA LYS A 38 2.38 8.01 37.03
C LYS A 38 1.50 8.95 36.24
N ALA A 39 0.89 9.93 36.92
CA ALA A 39 0.12 10.99 36.29
C ALA A 39 0.82 11.45 35.01
N LEU A 40 0.15 11.28 33.86
CA LEU A 40 0.74 11.69 32.59
C LEU A 40 0.84 13.21 32.61
N PRO A 41 2.04 13.78 32.43
CA PRO A 41 2.13 15.20 32.22
C PRO A 41 1.28 15.61 31.03
N GLU A 42 0.58 16.74 31.13
CA GLU A 42 -0.35 17.24 30.11
C GLU A 42 0.31 17.36 28.71
N HIS A 43 1.61 17.62 28.67
CA HIS A 43 2.40 17.65 27.44
C HIS A 43 2.51 16.29 26.72
N VAL A 44 2.37 15.16 27.43
CA VAL A 44 2.47 13.81 26.83
C VAL A 44 1.28 13.53 25.92
N GLY A 45 0.08 14.06 26.23
CA GLY A 45 -1.08 13.93 25.35
C GLY A 45 -0.85 14.61 23.99
N GLN A 46 -0.24 15.79 23.99
CA GLN A 46 0.12 16.51 22.76
C GLN A 46 1.20 15.78 21.95
N VAL A 47 2.18 15.18 22.62
CA VAL A 47 3.22 14.39 21.94
C VAL A 47 2.61 13.13 21.34
N LEU A 48 1.78 12.39 22.09
CA LEU A 48 1.07 11.21 21.60
C LEU A 48 0.19 11.52 20.38
N ALA A 49 -0.52 12.65 20.40
CA ALA A 49 -1.34 13.09 19.27
C ALA A 49 -0.53 13.25 17.97
N LYS A 50 0.70 13.79 18.05
CA LYS A 50 1.60 13.90 16.87
C LYS A 50 1.98 12.54 16.31
N TYR A 51 2.26 11.55 17.16
CA TYR A 51 2.59 10.20 16.69
C TYR A 51 1.38 9.46 16.12
N LEU A 52 0.18 9.67 16.67
CA LEU A 52 -1.06 9.19 16.06
C LEU A 52 -1.32 9.82 14.69
N GLU A 53 -1.01 11.11 14.53
CA GLU A 53 -1.09 11.80 13.23
C GLU A 53 -0.08 11.23 12.21
N VAL A 54 1.15 10.91 12.63
CA VAL A 54 2.14 10.21 11.78
C VAL A 54 1.61 8.84 11.34
N LEU A 55 1.01 8.07 12.25
CA LEU A 55 0.35 6.80 11.92
C LEU A 55 -0.79 6.96 10.92
N GLN A 56 -1.65 7.98 11.10
CA GLN A 56 -2.73 8.27 10.17
C GLN A 56 -2.19 8.63 8.78
N LYS A 57 -1.19 9.51 8.69
CA LYS A 57 -0.56 9.89 7.41
C LYS A 57 0.10 8.69 6.73
N SER A 58 0.73 7.81 7.51
CA SER A 58 1.31 6.55 7.03
C SER A 58 0.24 5.61 6.45
N ASN A 59 -0.95 5.53 7.07
CA ASN A 59 -2.09 4.79 6.50
C ASN A 59 -2.55 5.38 5.16
N GLU A 60 -2.67 6.70 5.06
CA GLU A 60 -3.06 7.37 3.81
C GLU A 60 -2.04 7.13 2.69
N GLN A 61 -0.75 7.11 3.01
CA GLN A 61 0.31 6.80 2.06
C GLN A 61 0.24 5.34 1.59
N LEU A 62 -0.02 4.39 2.48
CA LEU A 62 -0.19 2.97 2.12
C LEU A 62 -1.34 2.80 1.12
N VAL A 63 -2.48 3.45 1.35
CA VAL A 63 -3.63 3.41 0.43
C VAL A 63 -3.26 3.98 -0.95
N LYS A 64 -2.49 5.08 -1.00
CA LYS A 64 -2.00 5.66 -2.27
C LYS A 64 -1.06 4.72 -3.00
N VAL A 65 -0.13 4.07 -2.29
CA VAL A 65 0.79 3.08 -2.87
C VAL A 65 0.00 1.88 -3.41
N ALA A 66 -0.93 1.34 -2.64
CA ALA A 66 -1.79 0.22 -3.07
C ALA A 66 -2.58 0.59 -4.35
N THR A 67 -3.16 1.79 -4.39
CA THR A 67 -3.86 2.30 -5.58
C THR A 67 -2.95 2.43 -6.80
N LEU A 68 -1.70 2.85 -6.61
CA LEU A 68 -0.73 2.95 -7.70
C LEU A 68 -0.28 1.58 -8.20
N VAL A 69 -0.13 0.60 -7.30
CA VAL A 69 0.20 -0.78 -7.67
C VAL A 69 -0.94 -1.41 -8.47
N ASP A 70 -2.17 -1.31 -7.98
CA ASP A 70 -3.39 -1.82 -8.66
C ASP A 70 -3.57 -1.22 -10.07
N LYS A 71 -3.28 0.07 -10.25
CA LYS A 71 -3.34 0.72 -11.57
C LYS A 71 -2.21 0.34 -12.53
N ASN A 72 -1.06 -0.10 -12.00
CA ASN A 72 0.12 -0.46 -12.79
C ASN A 72 0.25 -1.97 -12.98
N GLU A 73 -0.56 -2.78 -12.30
CA GLU A 73 -0.73 -4.17 -12.69
C GLU A 73 -1.26 -4.16 -14.13
N PRO A 74 -0.60 -4.89 -15.06
CA PRO A 74 -1.17 -5.08 -16.38
C PRO A 74 -2.51 -5.75 -16.12
N LYS A 75 -3.60 -4.99 -16.29
CA LYS A 75 -4.90 -5.59 -16.54
C LYS A 75 -4.61 -6.60 -17.63
N GLU A 76 -5.02 -7.85 -17.44
CA GLU A 76 -5.19 -8.76 -18.56
C GLU A 76 -5.93 -7.91 -19.59
N GLU A 77 -5.21 -7.48 -20.65
CA GLU A 77 -5.86 -6.84 -21.78
C GLU A 77 -6.95 -7.84 -22.12
N ASP A 78 -8.21 -7.39 -22.06
CA ASP A 78 -9.30 -8.12 -22.68
C ASP A 78 -8.71 -8.62 -23.98
N GLN A 79 -8.50 -9.93 -24.09
CA GLN A 79 -8.08 -10.57 -25.33
C GLN A 79 -9.31 -10.49 -26.23
N ASP A 80 -9.68 -9.26 -26.60
CA ASP A 80 -10.54 -8.97 -27.73
C ASP A 80 -9.74 -9.45 -28.92
N LEU A 81 -9.90 -10.74 -29.20
CA LEU A 81 -9.39 -11.39 -30.39
C LEU A 81 -9.68 -10.45 -31.54
N THR A 82 -8.62 -10.03 -32.22
CA THR A 82 -8.77 -9.14 -33.37
C THR A 82 -9.68 -9.82 -34.39
N LYS A 83 -10.38 -9.03 -35.20
CA LYS A 83 -11.27 -9.59 -36.25
C LYS A 83 -10.56 -10.59 -37.16
N GLU A 84 -9.24 -10.47 -37.31
CA GLU A 84 -8.40 -11.38 -38.08
C GLU A 84 -8.10 -12.68 -37.33
N GLU A 85 -7.82 -12.63 -36.02
CA GLU A 85 -7.68 -13.83 -35.18
C GLU A 85 -9.01 -14.60 -35.07
N ILE A 86 -10.14 -13.91 -34.97
CA ILE A 86 -11.48 -14.52 -35.00
C ILE A 86 -11.73 -15.23 -36.34
N LYS A 87 -11.38 -14.59 -37.47
CA LYS A 87 -11.50 -15.22 -38.80
C LYS A 87 -10.63 -16.45 -38.93
N GLU A 88 -9.41 -16.42 -38.42
CA GLU A 88 -8.50 -17.55 -38.51
C GLU A 88 -8.97 -18.74 -37.67
N LEU A 89 -9.51 -18.49 -36.46
CA LEU A 89 -10.14 -19.52 -35.63
C LEU A 89 -11.38 -20.13 -36.30
N MET A 90 -12.24 -19.29 -36.92
CA MET A 90 -13.41 -19.78 -37.65
C MET A 90 -13.05 -20.58 -38.91
N ARG A 91 -11.92 -20.25 -39.57
CA ARG A 91 -11.42 -21.04 -40.70
C ARG A 91 -10.95 -22.41 -40.24
N LYS A 92 -10.14 -22.48 -39.17
CA LYS A 92 -9.65 -23.74 -38.61
C LYS A 92 -10.79 -24.66 -38.16
N ALA A 93 -11.82 -24.10 -37.50
CA ALA A 93 -12.99 -24.86 -37.08
C ALA A 93 -13.81 -25.46 -38.26
N LYS A 94 -13.80 -24.81 -39.43
CA LYS A 94 -14.44 -25.30 -40.66
C LYS A 94 -13.60 -26.31 -41.43
N GLU A 95 -12.30 -26.38 -41.18
CA GLU A 95 -11.39 -27.33 -41.83
C GLU A 95 -11.31 -28.66 -41.06
N GLU A 96 -11.84 -28.70 -39.83
CA GLU A 96 -11.91 -29.89 -38.97
C GLU A 96 -13.28 -30.62 -39.03
N GLU A 97 -14.26 -30.10 -39.79
CA GLU A 97 -15.52 -30.80 -40.20
C GLU A 97 -15.39 -31.42 -41.60
#